data_AF-A0A1Q9MR02-F1
#
_entry.id   AF-A0A1Q9MR02-F1
#
_cell.length_a   1.000
_cell.length_b   1.000
_cell.length_c   1.000
_cell.angle_alpha   90.00
_cell.angle_beta   90.00
_cell.angle_gamma   90.00
#
_symmetry.space_group_name_H-M   'P 1'
#
loop_
_entity.id
_entity.type
_entity.pdbx_description
1 polymer ?
#
loop_
_entity_poly.entity_id
_entity_poly.type
_entity_poly.pdbx_seq_one_letter_code
_entity_poly.pdbx_strand_id
1 'polypeptide(L)' 'MKGSLKCSACGYEFDVKQATFSFELSKSDHEGKIQCPRCHSEEIESA' A
#
# COMPACT_ATOMS: atom_id res chain seq x y z
N MET A 1 2.52 2.06 17.61
CA MET A 1 2.60 3.01 16.48
C MET A 1 1.67 2.52 15.40
N LYS A 2 0.56 3.22 15.13
CA LYS A 2 -0.30 2.95 13.96
C LYS A 2 0.24 3.79 12.82
N GLY A 3 0.86 3.15 11.82
CA GLY A 3 1.32 3.83 10.61
C GLY A 3 0.19 3.82 9.59
N SER A 4 -0.36 5.00 9.31
CA SER A 4 -1.36 5.21 8.27
C SER A 4 -0.63 5.56 6.97
N LEU A 5 -1.05 4.98 5.85
CA LEU A 5 -0.57 5.31 4.52
C LEU A 5 -1.70 5.96 3.73
N LYS A 6 -1.37 6.92 2.88
CA LYS A 6 -2.33 7.58 1.99
C LYS A 6 -1.88 7.44 0.55
N CYS A 7 -2.80 7.03 -0.32
CA CYS A 7 -2.54 7.08 -1.74
C CYS A 7 -2.66 8.52 -2.24
N SER A 8 -1.58 9.07 -2.79
CA SER A 8 -1.60 10.43 -3.37
C SER A 8 -2.37 10.49 -4.70
N ALA A 9 -2.54 9.36 -5.39
CA ALA A 9 -3.32 9.31 -6.64
C ALA A 9 -4.85 9.35 -6.44
N CYS A 10 -5.38 8.72 -5.40
CA CYS A 10 -6.84 8.66 -5.16
C CYS A 10 -7.29 9.20 -3.79
N GLY A 11 -6.35 9.60 -2.93
CA GLY A 11 -6.60 10.11 -1.59
C GLY A 11 -7.02 9.06 -0.56
N TYR A 12 -7.03 7.77 -0.91
CA TYR A 12 -7.47 6.70 0.00
C TYR A 12 -6.45 6.44 1.10
N GLU A 13 -6.90 6.42 2.35
CA GLU A 13 -6.08 6.19 3.54
C GLU A 13 -6.27 4.75 4.03
N PHE A 14 -5.17 4.01 4.19
CA PHE A 14 -5.13 2.61 4.58
C PHE A 14 -3.95 2.30 5.49
N ASP A 15 -4.07 1.26 6.29
CA ASP A 15 -3.01 0.90 7.24
C ASP A 15 -1.90 0.11 6.54
N VAL A 16 -0.64 0.27 6.99
CA VAL A 16 0.51 -0.49 6.46
C VAL A 16 0.20 -1.98 6.44
N LYS A 17 -0.47 -2.51 7.47
CA LYS A 17 -0.85 -3.93 7.55
C LYS A 17 -1.79 -4.40 6.45
N GLN A 18 -2.69 -3.52 5.99
CA GLN A 18 -3.60 -3.83 4.89
C GLN A 18 -2.85 -3.87 3.57
N ALA A 19 -1.85 -2.99 3.40
CA ALA A 19 -0.99 -3.01 2.23
C ALA A 19 -0.12 -4.29 2.18
N THR A 20 0.37 -4.75 3.34
CA THR A 20 1.15 -6.01 3.42
C THR A 20 0.30 -7.25 3.15
N PHE A 21 -0.99 -7.22 3.46
CA PHE A 21 -1.89 -8.35 3.19
C PHE A 21 -2.06 -8.59 1.68
N SER A 22 -2.10 -7.53 0.88
CA SER A 22 -2.05 -7.64 -0.59
C SER A 22 -0.68 -8.13 -1.11
N PHE A 23 0.40 -7.83 -0.38
CA PHE A 23 1.77 -8.26 -0.71
C PHE A 23 2.01 -9.76 -0.51
N GLU A 24 1.43 -10.38 0.53
CA GLU A 24 1.64 -11.81 0.79
C GLU A 24 1.01 -12.75 -0.25
N LEU A 25 0.05 -12.27 -1.04
CA LEU A 25 -0.53 -13.00 -2.18
C LEU A 25 0.35 -12.96 -3.44
N SER A 26 1.39 -12.11 -3.48
CA SER A 26 2.27 -11.89 -4.64
C SER A 26 3.74 -12.24 -4.35
N LYS A 27 3.99 -13.27 -3.54
CA LYS A 27 5.35 -13.80 -3.32
C LYS A 27 5.86 -14.55 -4.55
N SER A 28 6.39 -13.79 -5.51
CA SER A 28 7.51 -14.21 -6.35
C SER A 28 8.27 -12.96 -6.77
N ASP A 29 9.33 -12.69 -6.02
CA ASP A 29 10.54 -12.02 -6.50
C ASP A 29 10.35 -10.66 -7.20
N HIS A 30 10.06 -9.61 -6.43
CA HIS A 30 10.42 -8.24 -6.81
C HIS A 30 10.36 -7.32 -5.61
N GLU A 31 11.18 -6.26 -5.62
CA GLU A 31 11.13 -5.13 -4.70
C GLU A 31 9.69 -4.82 -4.25
N GLY A 32 9.44 -4.88 -2.94
CA GLY A 32 8.11 -4.74 -2.37
C GLY A 32 7.59 -3.32 -2.51
N LYS A 33 6.96 -3.03 -3.64
CA LYS A 33 6.27 -1.76 -3.86
C LYS A 33 4.87 -1.82 -3.25
N ILE A 34 4.58 -0.86 -2.38
CA ILE A 34 3.27 -0.72 -1.76
C ILE A 34 2.32 -0.14 -2.81
N GLN A 35 1.21 -0.84 -3.09
CA GLN A 35 0.18 -0.36 -4.01
C GLN A 35 -1.11 -0.04 -3.26
N CYS A 36 -1.83 0.98 -3.74
CA CYS A 36 -3.12 1.35 -3.17
C CYS A 36 -4.15 0.25 -3.48
N PRO A 37 -4.87 -0.30 -2.49
CA PRO A 37 -5.87 -1.34 -2.73
C PRO A 37 -7.10 -0.85 -3.53
N ARG A 38 -7.24 0.47 -3.73
CA ARG A 38 -8.39 1.07 -4.43
C ARG A 38 -8.13 1.34 -5.91
N CYS A 39 -6.96 1.90 -6.22
CA CYS A 39 -6.59 2.31 -7.58
C CYS A 39 -5.33 1.64 -8.10
N HIS A 40 -4.68 0.78 -7.30
CA HIS A 40 -3.43 0.08 -7.59
C HIS A 40 -2.24 0.99 -7.92
N SER A 41 -2.35 2.29 -7.64
CA SER A 41 -1.23 3.22 -7.77
C SER A 41 -0.15 2.93 -6.72
N GLU A 42 1.11 3.05 -7.14
CA GLU A 42 2.31 2.93 -6.30
C GLU A 42 2.64 4.25 -5.56
N GLU A 43 1.92 5.34 -5.84
CA GLU A 43 2.11 6.64 -5.19
C GLU A 43 1.48 6.68 -3.80
N ILE A 44 2.21 6.15 -2.83
CA ILE A 44 1.79 6.05 -1.43
C ILE A 44 2.67 6.93 -0.54
N GLU A 45 2.05 7.77 0.26
CA GLU A 45 2.71 8.63 1.23
C GLU A 45 2.34 8.25 2.66
N SER A 46 3.21 8.61 3.60
CA SER A 46 2.95 8.41 5.03
C SER A 46 1.96 9.47 5.48
N ALA A 47 0.81 9.06 6.02
CA ALA A 47 -0.22 9.98 6.50
C ALA A 47 0.03 10.40 7.96
#